data_AF-A0A9D4AIL1-F1
#
_entry.id   AF-A0A9D4AIL1-F1
#
_cell.length_a   1.000
_cell.length_b   1.000
_cell.length_c   1.000
_cell.angle_alpha   90.00
_cell.angle_beta   90.00
_cell.angle_gamma   90.00
#
_symmetry.space_group_name_H-M   'P 1'
#
loop_
_entity.id
_entity.type
_entity.pdbx_description
1 polymer ?
#
loop_
_entity_poly.entity_id
_entity_poly.type
_entity_poly.pdbx_seq_one_letter_code
_entity_poly.pdbx_strand_id
1 'polypeptide(L)'
;MYTLFFPLGPEDYSRVPSCSNFKEIWNKLEFTHEGTSQVKKLKVGILTLNYGTFKIKPKENIKAMFDRFKIIINGLKSYRKTYLNEEVVRKIL
;
A
#
# COMPACT_ATOMS: atom_id res chain seq x y z
N MET A 1 -28.98 -7.88 19.34
CA MET A 1 -28.48 -7.16 18.15
C MET A 1 -27.54 -6.01 18.58
N TYR A 2 -26.54 -6.29 19.42
CA TYR A 2 -25.60 -5.29 19.98
C TYR A 2 -24.12 -5.71 19.87
N THR A 3 -23.84 -6.81 19.18
CA THR A 3 -22.51 -7.44 19.15
C THR A 3 -21.59 -6.94 18.02
N LEU A 4 -22.04 -6.02 17.16
CA LEU A 4 -21.28 -5.57 15.97
C LEU A 4 -20.54 -4.22 16.13
N PHE A 5 -20.84 -3.44 17.18
CA PHE A 5 -20.27 -2.10 17.38
C PHE A 5 -19.15 -2.03 18.43
N PHE A 6 -18.81 -3.15 19.07
CA PHE A 6 -17.92 -3.18 20.24
C PHE A 6 -16.46 -2.71 20.00
N PRO A 7 -15.84 -2.78 18.81
CA PRO A 7 -14.47 -2.30 18.64
C PRO A 7 -14.37 -0.84 18.15
N LEU A 8 -15.49 -0.16 17.85
CA LEU A 8 -15.45 1.18 17.26
C LEU A 8 -15.33 2.24 18.37
N GLY A 9 -14.31 3.10 18.27
CA GLY A 9 -14.18 4.26 19.13
C GLY A 9 -15.34 5.25 18.95
N PRO A 10 -15.60 6.13 19.91
CA PRO A 10 -16.73 7.08 19.85
C PRO A 10 -16.72 7.99 18.61
N GLU A 11 -15.54 8.25 18.03
CA GLU A 11 -15.38 9.05 16.81
C GLU A 11 -15.87 8.29 15.55
N ASP A 12 -15.62 6.98 15.49
CA ASP A 12 -16.04 6.11 14.38
C ASP A 12 -17.54 5.83 14.42
N TYR A 13 -18.13 5.73 15.61
CA TYR A 13 -19.57 5.50 15.79
C TYR A 13 -20.41 6.61 15.15
N SER A 14 -19.98 7.87 15.27
CA SER A 14 -20.68 9.04 14.71
C SER A 14 -20.70 9.07 13.17
N ARG A 15 -19.80 8.32 12.51
CA ARG A 15 -19.66 8.26 11.05
C ARG A 15 -20.35 7.06 10.40
N VAL A 16 -20.94 6.17 11.20
CA VAL A 16 -21.56 4.92 10.74
C VAL A 16 -23.06 4.82 11.09
N PRO A 17 -23.89 5.89 10.99
CA PRO A 17 -25.32 5.73 11.29
C PRO A 17 -26.08 4.97 10.19
N SER A 18 -25.47 4.67 9.03
CA SER A 18 -26.15 4.10 7.86
C SER A 18 -25.70 2.70 7.44
N CYS A 19 -24.78 2.05 8.16
CA CYS A 19 -24.26 0.74 7.75
C CYS A 19 -24.89 -0.38 8.57
N SER A 20 -25.74 -1.18 7.94
CA SER A 20 -26.54 -2.22 8.60
C SER A 20 -25.82 -3.57 8.70
N ASN A 21 -24.66 -3.73 8.05
CA ASN A 21 -23.92 -4.99 8.02
C ASN A 21 -22.41 -4.81 8.27
N PHE A 22 -21.78 -5.86 8.83
CA PHE A 22 -20.34 -5.89 9.15
C PHE A 22 -19.44 -5.64 7.92
N LYS A 23 -19.87 -6.08 6.74
CA LYS A 23 -19.12 -5.92 5.48
C LYS A 23 -19.07 -4.45 5.03
N GLU A 24 -20.09 -3.67 5.27
CA GLU A 24 -20.11 -2.23 5.00
C GLU A 24 -19.23 -1.45 5.98
N ILE A 25 -19.28 -1.80 7.27
CA ILE A 25 -18.38 -1.23 8.28
C ILE A 25 -16.92 -1.53 7.91
N TRP A 26 -16.62 -2.79 7.58
CA TRP A 26 -15.28 -3.20 7.13
C TRP A 26 -14.86 -2.50 5.83
N ASN A 27 -15.74 -2.41 4.84
CA ASN A 27 -15.47 -1.69 3.59
C ASN A 27 -15.22 -0.20 3.83
N LYS A 28 -15.93 0.42 4.77
CA LYS A 28 -15.76 1.84 5.12
C LYS A 28 -14.47 2.06 5.91
N LEU A 29 -14.09 1.12 6.78
CA LEU A 29 -12.81 1.11 7.47
C LEU A 29 -11.65 0.93 6.48
N GLU A 30 -11.75 -0.04 5.56
CA GLU A 30 -10.78 -0.28 4.48
C GLU A 30 -10.68 0.95 3.56
N PHE A 31 -11.80 1.58 3.22
CA PHE A 31 -11.84 2.81 2.44
C PHE A 31 -11.11 3.96 3.13
N THR A 32 -11.31 4.12 4.45
CA THR A 32 -10.77 5.23 5.23
C THR A 32 -9.28 5.02 5.57
N HIS A 33 -8.84 3.78 5.79
CA HIS A 33 -7.46 3.46 6.20
C HIS A 33 -6.55 2.99 5.06
N GLU A 34 -7.04 2.25 4.06
CA GLU A 34 -6.23 1.71 2.96
C GLU A 34 -6.43 2.47 1.63
N GLY A 35 -7.56 3.19 1.49
CA GLY A 35 -7.97 3.90 0.29
C GLY A 35 -8.80 3.05 -0.68
N THR A 36 -9.47 3.70 -1.62
CA THR A 36 -10.27 3.02 -2.67
C THR A 36 -9.43 2.08 -3.53
N SER A 37 -10.07 1.12 -4.21
CA SER A 37 -9.44 0.31 -5.28
C SER A 37 -8.68 1.17 -6.31
N GLN A 38 -9.12 2.41 -6.56
CA GLN A 38 -8.43 3.37 -7.42
C GLN A 38 -7.11 3.86 -6.81
N VAL A 39 -7.09 4.17 -5.51
CA VAL A 39 -5.85 4.52 -4.79
C VAL A 39 -4.88 3.34 -4.75
N LYS A 40 -5.37 2.11 -4.56
CA LYS A 40 -4.54 0.88 -4.64
C LYS A 40 -3.91 0.75 -6.04
N LYS A 41 -4.70 0.94 -7.12
CA LYS A 41 -4.20 0.93 -8.50
C LYS A 41 -3.18 2.04 -8.77
N LEU A 42 -3.43 3.26 -8.30
CA LEU A 42 -2.50 4.39 -8.43
C LEU A 42 -1.19 4.12 -7.70
N LYS A 43 -1.23 3.61 -6.46
CA LYS A 43 -0.04 3.22 -5.70
C LYS A 43 0.80 2.17 -6.44
N VAL A 44 0.16 1.13 -6.98
CA VAL A 44 0.83 0.13 -7.83
C VAL A 44 1.44 0.76 -9.08
N GLY A 45 0.72 1.67 -9.74
CA GLY A 45 1.20 2.40 -10.91
C GLY A 45 2.44 3.24 -10.60
N ILE A 46 2.40 4.02 -9.53
CA ILE A 46 3.52 4.84 -9.04
C ILE A 46 4.73 3.96 -8.69
N LEU A 47 4.52 2.86 -7.98
CA LEU A 47 5.60 1.93 -7.64
C LEU A 47 6.21 1.27 -8.89
N THR A 48 5.38 0.91 -9.87
CA THR A 48 5.84 0.33 -11.15
C THR A 48 6.67 1.36 -11.93
N LEU A 49 6.22 2.62 -11.97
CA LEU A 49 6.98 3.71 -12.60
C LEU A 49 8.31 3.97 -11.88
N ASN A 50 8.28 4.04 -10.55
CA ASN A 50 9.49 4.23 -9.73
C ASN A 50 10.49 3.09 -9.92
N TYR A 51 10.03 1.84 -10.07
CA TYR A 51 10.88 0.71 -10.42
C TYR A 51 11.47 0.84 -11.83
N GLY A 52 10.63 1.15 -12.83
CA GLY A 52 11.08 1.31 -14.22
C GLY A 52 12.10 2.44 -14.41
N THR A 53 11.91 3.55 -13.70
CA THR A 53 12.76 4.75 -13.77
C THR A 53 13.82 4.81 -12.67
N PHE A 54 13.98 3.74 -11.88
CA PHE A 54 14.92 3.71 -10.77
C PHE A 54 16.36 3.94 -11.28
N LYS A 55 17.03 4.93 -10.69
CA LYS A 55 18.45 5.25 -10.91
C LYS A 55 19.04 5.75 -9.59
N ILE A 56 20.32 5.47 -9.38
CA ILE A 56 21.06 6.06 -8.26
C ILE A 56 21.12 7.58 -8.42
N LYS A 57 20.86 8.31 -7.34
CA LYS A 57 20.96 9.78 -7.36
C LYS A 57 22.41 10.22 -7.22
N PRO A 58 22.80 11.38 -7.79
CA PRO A 58 24.11 11.95 -7.52
C PRO A 58 24.25 12.21 -6.01
N LYS A 59 25.38 11.79 -5.42
CA LYS A 59 25.68 11.86 -3.97
C LYS A 59 24.88 10.90 -3.06
N GLU A 60 24.09 9.99 -3.63
CA GLU A 60 23.46 8.92 -2.86
C GLU A 60 24.46 7.79 -2.61
N ASN A 61 24.60 7.36 -1.35
CA ASN A 61 25.44 6.21 -1.04
C ASN A 61 24.74 4.89 -1.40
N ILE A 62 25.53 3.84 -1.62
CA ILE A 62 25.03 2.52 -2.06
C ILE A 62 23.98 1.97 -1.07
N LYS A 63 24.18 2.14 0.24
CA LYS A 63 23.23 1.67 1.25
C LYS A 63 21.87 2.38 1.14
N ALA A 64 21.87 3.70 1.00
CA ALA A 64 20.66 4.51 0.86
C ALA A 64 19.93 4.18 -0.45
N MET A 65 20.67 3.93 -1.53
CA MET A 65 20.10 3.44 -2.78
C MET A 65 19.41 2.08 -2.58
N PHE A 66 20.08 1.12 -1.94
CA PHE A 66 19.50 -0.20 -1.64
C PHE A 66 18.28 -0.10 -0.72
N ASP A 67 18.31 0.75 0.30
CA ASP A 67 17.18 0.99 1.20
C ASP A 67 15.95 1.52 0.42
N ARG A 68 16.15 2.49 -0.49
CA ARG A 68 15.07 2.99 -1.37
C ARG A 68 14.55 1.93 -2.33
N PHE A 69 15.45 1.15 -2.91
CA PHE A 69 15.09 0.07 -3.82
C PHE A 69 14.28 -1.03 -3.11
N LYS A 70 14.68 -1.40 -1.88
CA LYS A 70 13.97 -2.36 -1.04
C LYS A 70 12.55 -1.91 -0.70
N ILE A 71 12.35 -0.61 -0.45
CA ILE A 71 11.00 -0.05 -0.24
C ILE A 71 10.11 -0.26 -1.47
N ILE A 72 10.64 0.00 -2.68
CA ILE A 72 9.90 -0.17 -3.93
C ILE A 72 9.53 -1.64 -4.17
N ILE A 73 10.49 -2.55 -4.02
CA ILE A 73 10.27 -4.00 -4.19
C ILE A 73 9.28 -4.54 -3.16
N ASN A 74 9.41 -4.16 -1.89
CA ASN A 74 8.49 -4.60 -0.85
C ASN A 74 7.08 -4.06 -1.06
N GLY A 75 6.94 -2.81 -1.52
CA GLY A 75 5.66 -2.24 -1.92
C GLY A 75 5.03 -3.05 -3.05
N LEU A 76 5.76 -3.35 -4.12
CA LEU A 76 5.26 -4.15 -5.24
C LEU A 76 4.86 -5.57 -4.80
N LYS A 77 5.66 -6.19 -3.91
CA LYS A 77 5.37 -7.50 -3.32
C LYS A 77 4.08 -7.50 -2.49
N SER A 78 3.80 -6.44 -1.72
CA SER A 78 2.54 -6.32 -0.98
C SER A 78 1.29 -6.28 -1.88
N TYR A 79 1.47 -5.86 -3.14
CA TYR A 79 0.42 -5.85 -4.16
C TYR A 79 0.46 -7.09 -5.07
N ARG A 80 1.15 -8.16 -4.66
CA ARG A 80 1.33 -9.41 -5.42
C ARG A 80 2.02 -9.24 -6.79
N LYS A 81 2.71 -8.11 -7.03
CA LYS A 81 3.63 -7.96 -8.16
C LYS A 81 5.02 -8.36 -7.72
N THR A 82 5.45 -9.56 -8.09
CA THR A 82 6.80 -10.06 -7.86
C THR A 82 7.62 -9.99 -9.15
N TYR A 83 8.84 -9.49 -9.04
CA TYR A 83 9.84 -9.51 -10.10
C TYR A 83 10.83 -10.64 -9.83
N LEU A 84 11.38 -11.25 -10.87
CA LEU A 84 12.40 -12.29 -10.70
C LEU A 84 13.69 -11.67 -10.16
N ASN A 85 14.38 -12.39 -9.27
CA ASN A 85 15.65 -11.91 -8.69
C ASN A 85 16.67 -11.51 -9.76
N GLU A 86 16.69 -12.19 -10.91
CA GLU A 86 17.56 -11.84 -12.04
C GLU A 86 17.24 -10.47 -12.66
N GLU A 87 15.96 -10.14 -12.82
CA GLU A 87 15.52 -8.83 -13.33
C GLU A 87 15.87 -7.71 -12.35
N VAL A 88 15.74 -8.01 -11.06
CA VAL A 88 16.04 -7.10 -9.96
C VAL A 88 17.55 -6.84 -9.90
N VAL A 89 18.38 -7.88 -10.01
CA VAL A 89 19.85 -7.76 -10.00
C VAL A 89 20.36 -7.00 -11.24
N ARG A 90 19.82 -7.29 -12.43
CA ARG A 90 20.12 -6.54 -13.67
C ARG A 90 19.73 -5.05 -13.60
N LYS A 91 18.85 -4.67 -12.68
CA LYS A 91 18.44 -3.28 -12.49
C LYS A 91 19.40 -2.49 -11.59
N ILE A 92 20.19 -3.20 -10.77
CA ILE A 92 21.10 -2.61 -9.78
C ILE A 92 22.55 -2.62 -10.28
N LEU A 93 22.96 -3.68 -11.00
CA LEU A 93 24.25 -3.78 -11.71
C LEU A 93 24.29 -2.85 -12.92
#